data_AF-A0A5S4VI22-F1
#
_entry.id   AF-A0A5S4VI22-F1
#
_cell.length_a   1.000
_cell.length_b   1.000
_cell.length_c   1.000
_cell.angle_alpha   90.00
_cell.angle_beta   90.00
_cell.angle_gamma   90.00
#
_symmetry.space_group_name_H-M   'P 1'
#
loop_
_entity.id
_entity.type
_entity.pdbx_description
1 polymer ?
#
loop_
_entity_poly.entity_id
_entity_poly.type
_entity_poly.pdbx_seq_one_letter_code
_entity_poly.pdbx_strand_id
1 'polypeptide(L)'
;MSAVTLEPDGGLGLEASARIRHRAAGRVDATVLAWCRWYTADLPDDVASERRAEVASDLYEEREHSGARATGSILGRAIRGIPADLAWRGARLRRAAMGAPRGTFPLAMPALAHLAAIALVAWGGFIVWRVVRSVLIGDWRGAADVAELSVVGLVLALVGSWLLMVARRRAFAGLVLAIAAYLLIRFGTYALMETSVSFTAYFSTSTAQMVLLNRVATGAAVLFFLSMAAWWTAPKAVAEPEPAARPEDGE
;
A
#
# COMPACT_ATOMS: atom_id res chain seq x y z
N MET A 1 -50.10 19.54 -44.61
CA MET A 1 -48.83 20.06 -44.05
C MET A 1 -48.95 20.02 -42.54
N SER A 2 -48.48 18.94 -41.89
CA SER A 2 -48.42 18.85 -40.43
C SER A 2 -46.99 19.08 -39.99
N ALA A 3 -46.77 20.16 -39.24
CA ALA A 3 -45.50 20.50 -38.64
C ALA A 3 -45.24 19.55 -37.47
N VAL A 4 -44.14 18.78 -37.56
CA VAL A 4 -43.59 18.01 -36.44
C VAL A 4 -42.96 19.01 -35.48
N THR A 5 -43.63 19.26 -34.37
CA THR A 5 -43.07 19.98 -33.22
C THR A 5 -42.05 19.08 -32.52
N LEU A 6 -40.76 19.40 -32.66
CA LEU A 6 -39.69 18.83 -31.85
C LEU A 6 -39.88 19.30 -30.40
N GLU A 7 -40.11 18.36 -29.48
CA GLU A 7 -40.24 18.64 -28.05
C GLU A 7 -38.96 19.31 -27.47
N PRO A 8 -39.08 20.31 -26.58
CA PRO A 8 -37.94 20.99 -25.97
C PRO A 8 -37.17 20.13 -24.95
N ASP A 9 -37.77 19.06 -24.41
CA ASP A 9 -37.20 18.27 -23.31
C ASP A 9 -36.08 17.30 -23.75
N GLY A 10 -35.99 16.95 -25.04
CA GLY A 10 -34.97 16.05 -25.56
C GLY A 10 -33.55 16.62 -25.49
N GLY A 11 -33.39 17.94 -25.60
CA GLY A 11 -32.09 18.61 -25.54
C GLY A 11 -31.44 18.55 -24.16
N LEU A 12 -32.23 18.74 -23.11
CA LEU A 12 -31.76 18.73 -21.72
C LEU A 12 -31.28 17.34 -21.28
N GLY A 13 -31.97 16.28 -21.72
CA GLY A 13 -31.58 14.89 -21.47
C GLY A 13 -30.27 14.48 -22.17
N LEU A 14 -30.04 14.98 -23.39
CA LEU A 14 -28.82 14.74 -24.16
C LEU A 14 -27.61 15.46 -23.55
N GLU A 15 -27.78 16.72 -23.12
CA GLU A 15 -26.74 17.49 -22.44
C GLU A 15 -26.37 16.92 -21.07
N ALA A 16 -27.36 16.49 -20.28
CA ALA A 16 -27.12 15.83 -18.99
C ALA A 16 -26.33 14.51 -19.19
N SER A 17 -26.72 13.71 -20.18
CA SER A 17 -26.05 12.46 -20.53
C SER A 17 -24.62 12.67 -21.07
N ALA A 18 -24.40 13.72 -21.87
CA ALA A 18 -23.07 14.11 -22.34
C ALA A 18 -22.15 14.52 -21.18
N ARG A 19 -22.66 15.33 -20.23
CA ARG A 19 -21.92 15.73 -19.03
C ARG A 19 -21.54 14.55 -18.14
N ILE A 20 -22.44 13.60 -17.93
CA ILE A 20 -22.16 12.38 -17.15
C ILE A 20 -21.06 11.55 -17.82
N ARG A 21 -21.14 11.35 -19.14
CA ARG A 21 -20.10 10.63 -19.91
C ARG A 21 -18.75 11.32 -19.85
N HIS A 22 -18.71 12.64 -19.99
CA HIS A 22 -17.46 13.41 -19.89
C HIS A 22 -16.83 13.35 -18.48
N ARG A 23 -17.65 13.35 -17.42
CA ARG A 23 -17.16 13.17 -16.04
C ARG A 23 -16.69 11.75 -15.77
N ALA A 24 -17.38 10.74 -16.29
CA ALA A 24 -16.94 9.35 -16.20
C ALA A 24 -15.62 9.15 -16.96
N ALA A 25 -15.50 9.75 -18.14
CA ALA A 25 -14.29 9.76 -18.95
C ALA A 25 -13.09 10.32 -18.18
N GLY A 26 -13.22 11.53 -17.61
CA GLY A 26 -12.14 12.14 -16.84
C GLY A 26 -11.76 11.35 -15.58
N ARG A 27 -12.72 10.70 -14.92
CA ARG A 27 -12.44 9.84 -13.77
C ARG A 27 -11.64 8.60 -14.14
N VAL A 28 -12.02 7.91 -15.23
CA VAL A 28 -11.29 6.72 -15.68
C VAL A 28 -9.85 7.07 -16.06
N ASP A 29 -9.64 8.15 -16.81
CA ASP A 29 -8.30 8.57 -17.22
C ASP A 29 -7.46 8.96 -15.99
N ALA A 30 -8.05 9.68 -15.03
CA ALA A 30 -7.39 10.00 -13.76
C ALA A 30 -7.04 8.74 -12.95
N THR A 31 -7.90 7.71 -12.94
CA THR A 31 -7.63 6.43 -12.28
C THR A 31 -6.50 5.67 -12.96
N VAL A 32 -6.48 5.59 -14.30
CA VAL A 32 -5.40 4.92 -15.05
C VAL A 32 -4.07 5.63 -14.83
N LEU A 33 -4.05 6.97 -14.87
CA LEU A 33 -2.85 7.74 -14.58
C LEU A 33 -2.42 7.62 -13.12
N ALA A 34 -3.36 7.51 -12.18
CA ALA A 34 -3.06 7.26 -10.76
C ALA A 34 -2.44 5.87 -10.57
N TRP A 35 -2.98 4.84 -11.22
CA TRP A 35 -2.39 3.51 -11.27
C TRP A 35 -0.98 3.55 -11.85
N CYS A 36 -0.77 4.23 -12.98
CA CYS A 36 0.54 4.39 -13.61
C CYS A 36 1.56 5.07 -12.69
N ARG A 37 1.17 6.19 -12.06
CA ARG A 37 2.00 6.86 -11.06
C ARG A 37 2.35 5.94 -9.89
N TRP A 38 1.40 5.12 -9.45
CA TRP A 38 1.60 4.21 -8.33
C TRP A 38 2.58 3.07 -8.67
N TYR A 39 2.38 2.35 -9.79
CA TYR A 39 3.24 1.20 -10.10
C TYR A 39 4.64 1.62 -10.56
N THR A 40 4.82 2.86 -11.03
CA THR A 40 6.13 3.41 -11.41
C THR A 40 6.85 4.14 -10.27
N ALA A 41 6.26 4.27 -9.08
CA ALA A 41 6.75 5.15 -8.02
C ALA A 41 8.15 4.80 -7.45
N ASP A 42 8.63 3.58 -7.64
CA ASP A 42 9.93 3.10 -7.15
C ASP A 42 11.00 2.98 -8.24
N LEU A 43 10.65 3.36 -9.47
CA LEU A 43 11.56 3.27 -10.60
C LEU A 43 12.35 4.58 -10.75
N PRO A 44 13.51 4.53 -11.42
CA PRO A 44 14.22 5.73 -11.85
C PRO A 44 13.28 6.72 -12.56
N ASP A 45 13.45 8.02 -12.27
CA ASP A 45 12.51 9.07 -12.72
C ASP A 45 12.42 9.17 -14.24
N ASP A 46 13.51 8.89 -14.96
CA ASP A 46 13.56 8.76 -16.42
C ASP A 46 12.61 7.67 -16.91
N VAL A 47 12.76 6.43 -16.41
CA VAL A 47 11.92 5.28 -16.78
C VAL A 47 10.46 5.53 -16.40
N ALA A 48 10.22 6.14 -15.24
CA ALA A 48 8.88 6.42 -14.74
C ALA A 48 8.19 7.53 -15.55
N SER A 49 8.93 8.56 -15.97
CA SER A 49 8.39 9.66 -16.79
C SER A 49 8.09 9.22 -18.22
N GLU A 50 8.98 8.45 -18.84
CA GLU A 50 8.78 7.84 -20.16
C GLU A 50 7.50 7.00 -20.17
N ARG A 51 7.35 6.09 -19.20
CA ARG A 51 6.16 5.22 -19.12
C ARG A 51 4.86 5.99 -18.88
N ARG A 52 4.90 7.08 -18.11
CA ARG A 52 3.73 7.94 -17.88
C ARG A 52 3.35 8.73 -19.14
N ALA A 53 4.33 9.16 -19.93
CA ALA A 53 4.10 9.86 -21.19
C ALA A 53 3.47 8.93 -22.24
N GLU A 54 3.97 7.69 -22.35
CA GLU A 54 3.40 6.65 -23.21
C GLU A 54 1.91 6.40 -22.86
N VAL A 55 1.61 6.14 -21.58
CA VAL A 55 0.22 5.89 -21.13
C VAL A 55 -0.67 7.13 -21.35
N ALA A 56 -0.13 8.35 -21.20
CA ALA A 56 -0.89 9.56 -21.48
C ALA A 56 -1.20 9.73 -22.98
N SER A 57 -0.25 9.39 -23.86
CA SER A 57 -0.44 9.37 -25.32
C SER A 57 -1.51 8.34 -25.72
N ASP A 58 -1.39 7.09 -25.22
CA ASP A 58 -2.35 6.02 -25.51
C ASP A 58 -3.78 6.39 -25.11
N LEU A 59 -3.94 7.07 -23.96
CA LEU A 59 -5.23 7.57 -23.51
C LEU A 59 -5.78 8.65 -24.44
N TYR A 60 -4.94 9.57 -24.91
CA TYR A 60 -5.34 10.60 -25.85
C TYR A 60 -5.77 10.01 -27.20
N GLU A 61 -4.96 9.10 -27.76
CA GLU A 61 -5.22 8.44 -29.04
C GLU A 61 -6.50 7.60 -29.00
N GLU A 62 -6.73 6.81 -27.95
CA GLU A 62 -7.94 6.00 -27.80
C GLU A 62 -9.20 6.86 -27.66
N ARG A 63 -9.09 8.04 -27.05
CA ARG A 63 -10.19 9.01 -26.93
C ARG A 63 -10.52 9.63 -28.28
N GLU A 64 -9.51 9.97 -29.05
CA GLU A 64 -9.66 10.52 -30.41
C GLU A 64 -10.28 9.50 -31.37
N HIS A 65 -9.85 8.23 -31.32
CA HIS A 65 -10.36 7.17 -32.20
C HIS A 65 -11.75 6.63 -31.79
N SER A 66 -11.97 6.38 -30.50
CA SER A 66 -13.13 5.60 -30.00
C SER A 66 -14.23 6.47 -29.38
N GLY A 67 -13.98 7.76 -29.16
CA GLY A 67 -14.95 8.73 -28.63
C GLY A 67 -15.69 8.22 -27.39
N ALA A 68 -17.02 8.09 -27.48
CA ALA A 68 -17.86 7.65 -26.36
C ALA A 68 -17.64 6.18 -25.94
N ARG A 69 -17.12 5.31 -26.83
CA ARG A 69 -16.80 3.90 -26.51
C ARG A 69 -15.44 3.74 -25.84
N ALA A 70 -14.59 4.77 -25.89
CA ALA A 70 -13.23 4.75 -25.32
C ALA A 70 -13.22 4.37 -23.84
N THR A 71 -14.15 4.89 -23.03
CA THR A 71 -14.16 4.65 -21.57
C THR A 71 -14.23 3.16 -21.20
N GLY A 72 -15.06 2.37 -21.90
CA GLY A 72 -15.17 0.94 -21.65
C GLY A 72 -13.94 0.17 -22.13
N SER A 73 -13.40 0.55 -23.31
CA SER A 73 -12.18 -0.01 -23.89
C SER A 73 -10.96 0.21 -22.98
N ILE A 74 -10.76 1.45 -22.52
CA ILE A 74 -9.69 1.86 -21.61
C ILE A 74 -9.78 1.10 -20.28
N LEU A 75 -10.98 1.06 -19.66
CA LEU A 75 -11.15 0.38 -18.38
C LEU A 75 -10.88 -1.13 -18.49
N GLY A 76 -11.41 -1.78 -19.54
CA GLY A 76 -11.21 -3.20 -19.78
C GLY A 76 -9.74 -3.54 -20.03
N ARG A 77 -9.01 -2.70 -20.77
CA ARG A 77 -7.57 -2.83 -21.00
C ARG A 77 -6.78 -2.61 -19.71
N ALA A 78 -7.10 -1.58 -18.94
CA ALA A 78 -6.42 -1.28 -17.69
C ALA A 78 -6.51 -2.45 -16.70
N ILE A 79 -7.71 -3.01 -16.50
CA ILE A 79 -7.91 -4.15 -15.59
C ILE A 79 -7.11 -5.38 -16.06
N ARG A 80 -7.19 -5.72 -17.34
CA ARG A 80 -6.44 -6.86 -17.92
C ARG A 80 -4.93 -6.62 -17.97
N GLY A 81 -4.49 -5.37 -17.97
CA GLY A 81 -3.09 -4.95 -18.01
C GLY A 81 -2.38 -4.99 -16.65
N ILE A 82 -3.12 -4.97 -15.52
CA ILE A 82 -2.54 -4.95 -14.17
C ILE A 82 -1.46 -6.04 -13.96
N PRO A 83 -1.68 -7.33 -14.31
CA PRO A 83 -0.66 -8.35 -14.12
C PRO A 83 0.60 -8.09 -14.95
N ALA A 84 0.46 -7.59 -16.18
CA ALA A 84 1.58 -7.27 -17.06
C ALA A 84 2.37 -6.06 -16.54
N ASP A 85 1.70 -5.01 -16.06
CA ASP A 85 2.32 -3.84 -15.44
C ASP A 85 3.15 -4.24 -14.20
N LEU A 86 2.60 -5.13 -13.36
CA LEU A 86 3.29 -5.62 -12.17
C LEU A 86 4.48 -6.53 -12.52
N ALA A 87 4.34 -7.40 -13.53
CA ALA A 87 5.43 -8.24 -14.02
C ALA A 87 6.57 -7.39 -14.60
N TRP A 88 6.24 -6.37 -15.39
CA TRP A 88 7.20 -5.40 -15.93
C TRP A 88 7.94 -4.66 -14.82
N ARG A 89 7.20 -4.14 -13.82
CA ARG A 89 7.79 -3.48 -12.64
C ARG A 89 8.74 -4.42 -11.91
N GLY A 90 8.33 -5.66 -11.67
CA GLY A 90 9.15 -6.67 -11.01
C GLY A 90 10.45 -6.97 -11.77
N ALA A 91 10.39 -7.03 -13.11
CA ALA A 91 11.58 -7.21 -13.93
C ALA A 91 12.53 -6.01 -13.88
N ARG A 92 12.01 -4.78 -13.80
CA ARG A 92 12.81 -3.55 -13.65
C ARG A 92 13.47 -3.47 -12.27
N LEU A 93 12.72 -3.72 -11.19
CA LEU A 93 13.25 -3.73 -9.82
C LEU A 93 14.33 -4.80 -9.63
N ARG A 94 14.15 -5.98 -10.25
CA ARG A 94 15.15 -7.06 -10.21
C ARG A 94 16.43 -6.67 -10.91
N ARG A 95 16.34 -6.05 -12.09
CA ARG A 95 17.52 -5.52 -12.80
C ARG A 95 18.25 -4.45 -11.98
N ALA A 96 17.51 -3.51 -11.40
CA ALA A 96 18.09 -2.50 -10.52
C ALA A 96 18.79 -3.12 -9.30
N ALA A 97 18.21 -4.16 -8.69
CA ALA A 97 18.81 -4.84 -7.55
C ALA A 97 20.09 -5.60 -7.90
N MET A 98 20.23 -6.14 -9.12
CA MET A 98 21.47 -6.80 -9.56
C MET A 98 22.62 -5.80 -9.77
N GLY A 99 22.32 -4.52 -10.00
CA GLY A 99 23.31 -3.45 -10.09
C GLY A 99 23.63 -2.76 -8.76
N ALA A 100 23.00 -3.17 -7.65
CA ALA A 100 23.18 -2.51 -6.37
C ALA A 100 24.49 -2.94 -5.66
N PRO A 101 25.18 -2.04 -4.94
CA PRO A 101 26.37 -2.40 -4.17
C PRO A 101 26.11 -3.55 -3.20
N ARG A 102 27.07 -4.47 -3.08
CA ARG A 102 27.02 -5.58 -2.11
C ARG A 102 26.77 -5.02 -0.70
N GLY A 103 25.77 -5.57 -0.01
CA GLY A 103 25.36 -5.12 1.34
C GLY A 103 24.15 -4.19 1.38
N THR A 104 23.73 -3.64 0.23
CA THR A 104 22.38 -3.06 0.11
C THR A 104 21.42 -4.19 -0.26
N PHE A 105 20.36 -4.39 0.52
CA PHE A 105 19.31 -5.38 0.24
C PHE A 105 18.05 -4.70 -0.31
N PRO A 106 18.08 -4.10 -1.53
CA PRO A 106 17.04 -3.21 -2.03
C PRO A 106 15.69 -3.90 -2.23
N LEU A 107 15.68 -5.21 -2.43
CA LEU A 107 14.45 -6.02 -2.55
C LEU A 107 14.05 -6.69 -1.22
N ALA A 108 15.02 -7.14 -0.42
CA ALA A 108 14.70 -7.91 0.78
C ALA A 108 14.06 -7.03 1.87
N MET A 109 14.53 -5.79 2.06
CA MET A 109 14.01 -4.90 3.10
C MET A 109 12.54 -4.51 2.85
N PRO A 110 12.14 -4.05 1.65
CA PRO A 110 10.73 -3.82 1.35
C PRO A 110 9.88 -5.10 1.46
N ALA A 111 10.39 -6.25 0.99
CA ALA A 111 9.65 -7.51 1.08
C ALA A 111 9.41 -7.91 2.54
N LEU A 112 10.43 -7.83 3.40
CA LEU A 112 10.33 -8.09 4.84
C LEU A 112 9.34 -7.14 5.51
N ALA A 113 9.36 -5.85 5.16
CA ALA A 113 8.40 -4.89 5.71
C ALA A 113 6.95 -5.22 5.33
N HIS A 114 6.69 -5.63 4.08
CA HIS A 114 5.36 -6.04 3.64
C HIS A 114 4.92 -7.35 4.31
N LEU A 115 5.81 -8.35 4.42
CA LEU A 115 5.52 -9.60 5.11
C LEU A 115 5.20 -9.37 6.59
N ALA A 116 6.00 -8.55 7.27
CA ALA A 116 5.76 -8.18 8.66
C ALA A 116 4.44 -7.41 8.83
N ALA A 117 4.12 -6.48 7.93
CA ALA A 117 2.85 -5.75 7.95
C ALA A 117 1.64 -6.69 7.72
N ILE A 118 1.73 -7.63 6.76
CA ILE A 118 0.69 -8.64 6.51
C ILE A 118 0.50 -9.53 7.74
N ALA A 119 1.59 -10.03 8.32
CA ALA A 119 1.55 -10.82 9.54
C ALA A 119 0.89 -10.06 10.70
N LEU A 120 1.21 -8.76 10.84
CA LEU A 120 0.62 -7.90 11.86
C LEU A 120 -0.89 -7.68 11.64
N VAL A 121 -1.32 -7.45 10.40
CA VAL A 121 -2.74 -7.31 10.04
C VAL A 121 -3.49 -8.62 10.31
N ALA A 122 -2.92 -9.76 9.91
CA ALA A 122 -3.52 -11.08 10.16
C ALA A 122 -3.66 -11.36 11.66
N TRP A 123 -2.62 -11.05 12.44
CA TRP A 123 -2.63 -11.15 13.90
C TRP A 123 -3.70 -10.26 14.53
N GLY A 124 -3.76 -8.98 14.14
CA GLY A 124 -4.77 -8.04 14.64
C GLY A 124 -6.19 -8.44 14.24
N GLY A 125 -6.39 -8.92 13.02
CA GLY A 125 -7.68 -9.44 12.54
C GLY A 125 -8.14 -10.64 13.36
N PHE A 126 -7.23 -11.57 13.67
CA PHE A 126 -7.52 -12.71 14.55
C PHE A 126 -7.93 -12.27 15.96
N ILE A 127 -7.20 -11.32 16.57
CA ILE A 127 -7.54 -10.78 17.90
C ILE A 127 -8.91 -10.12 17.90
N VAL A 128 -9.14 -9.17 16.99
CA VAL A 128 -10.41 -8.43 16.92
C VAL A 128 -11.57 -9.38 16.66
N TRP A 129 -11.41 -10.35 15.76
CA TRP A 129 -12.40 -11.40 15.55
C TRP A 129 -12.74 -12.15 16.83
N ARG A 130 -11.73 -12.53 17.62
CA ARG A 130 -11.91 -13.25 18.89
C ARG A 130 -12.62 -12.41 19.94
N VAL A 131 -12.27 -11.13 20.06
CA VAL A 131 -12.92 -10.16 20.95
C VAL A 131 -14.38 -9.97 20.54
N VAL A 132 -14.65 -9.66 19.28
CA VAL A 132 -16.01 -9.48 18.74
C VAL A 132 -16.86 -10.72 18.99
N ARG A 133 -16.33 -11.92 18.68
CA ARG A 133 -17.03 -13.18 18.93
C ARG A 133 -17.34 -13.38 20.42
N SER A 134 -16.41 -13.07 21.32
CA SER A 134 -16.60 -13.19 22.77
C SER A 134 -17.67 -12.22 23.29
N VAL A 135 -17.66 -10.97 22.80
CA VAL A 135 -18.69 -9.97 23.12
C VAL A 135 -20.07 -10.42 22.62
N LEU A 136 -20.18 -10.92 21.39
CA LEU A 136 -21.44 -11.38 20.80
C LEU A 136 -22.05 -12.58 21.54
N ILE A 137 -21.22 -13.43 22.15
CA ILE A 137 -21.67 -14.60 22.93
C ILE A 137 -21.92 -14.22 24.41
N GLY A 138 -21.59 -12.98 24.81
CA GLY A 138 -21.73 -12.51 26.19
C GLY A 138 -20.69 -13.06 27.16
N ASP A 139 -19.57 -13.59 26.67
CA ASP A 139 -18.49 -14.19 27.46
C ASP A 139 -17.27 -13.27 27.61
N TRP A 140 -17.40 -12.00 27.22
CA TRP A 140 -16.32 -11.03 27.33
C TRP A 140 -16.12 -10.60 28.78
N ARG A 141 -14.93 -10.90 29.33
CA ARG A 141 -14.54 -10.57 30.71
C ARG A 141 -13.44 -9.51 30.81
N GLY A 142 -12.87 -9.13 29.67
CA GLY A 142 -11.79 -8.15 29.62
C GLY A 142 -12.27 -6.70 29.78
N ALA A 143 -11.31 -5.81 30.00
CA ALA A 143 -11.60 -4.38 30.09
C ALA A 143 -11.90 -3.78 28.70
N ALA A 144 -12.85 -2.84 28.63
CA ALA A 144 -13.33 -2.27 27.36
C ALA A 144 -12.21 -1.54 26.59
N ASP A 145 -11.33 -0.86 27.31
CA ASP A 145 -10.13 -0.20 26.77
C ASP A 145 -9.21 -1.18 26.02
N VAL A 146 -9.06 -2.42 26.50
CA VAL A 146 -8.26 -3.46 25.82
C VAL A 146 -8.88 -3.83 24.46
N ALA A 147 -10.20 -3.94 24.39
CA ALA A 147 -10.91 -4.19 23.13
C ALA A 147 -10.77 -3.02 22.16
N GLU A 148 -10.99 -1.80 22.64
CA GLU A 148 -10.86 -0.57 21.85
C GLU A 148 -9.45 -0.40 21.29
N LEU A 149 -8.41 -0.56 22.12
CA LEU A 149 -7.01 -0.45 21.70
C LEU A 149 -6.60 -1.53 20.70
N SER A 150 -7.19 -2.73 20.78
CA SER A 150 -6.97 -3.79 19.78
C SER A 150 -7.57 -3.42 18.43
N VAL A 151 -8.76 -2.81 18.41
CA VAL A 151 -9.40 -2.30 17.18
C VAL A 151 -8.60 -1.14 16.59
N VAL A 152 -8.20 -0.17 17.41
CA VAL A 152 -7.34 0.95 16.98
C VAL A 152 -6.03 0.42 16.40
N GLY A 153 -5.40 -0.57 17.05
CA GLY A 153 -4.20 -1.22 16.56
C GLY A 153 -4.38 -1.85 15.16
N LEU A 154 -5.50 -2.54 14.93
CA LEU A 154 -5.80 -3.14 13.62
C LEU A 154 -6.02 -2.07 12.54
N VAL A 155 -6.76 -1.00 12.85
CA VAL A 155 -6.97 0.11 11.92
C VAL A 155 -5.64 0.75 11.55
N LEU A 156 -4.76 1.00 12.51
CA LEU A 156 -3.43 1.54 12.26
C LEU A 156 -2.57 0.56 11.44
N ALA A 157 -2.66 -0.75 11.66
CA ALA A 157 -1.95 -1.75 10.87
C ALA A 157 -2.39 -1.73 9.39
N LEU A 158 -3.70 -1.61 9.14
CA LEU A 158 -4.26 -1.50 7.78
C LEU A 158 -3.81 -0.20 7.10
N VAL A 159 -3.90 0.94 7.81
CA VAL A 159 -3.45 2.24 7.30
C VAL A 159 -1.94 2.24 7.03
N GLY A 160 -1.14 1.70 7.96
CA GLY A 160 0.31 1.58 7.81
C GLY A 160 0.69 0.67 6.64
N SER A 161 0.00 -0.46 6.47
CA SER A 161 0.19 -1.38 5.34
C SER A 161 -0.13 -0.71 4.00
N TRP A 162 -1.23 0.05 3.94
CA TRP A 162 -1.57 0.86 2.77
C TRP A 162 -0.49 1.91 2.47
N LEU A 163 -0.02 2.63 3.49
CA LEU A 163 1.02 3.65 3.34
C LEU A 163 2.37 3.07 2.86
N LEU A 164 2.70 1.82 3.20
CA LEU A 164 3.90 1.14 2.67
C LEU A 164 3.88 1.00 1.14
N MET A 165 2.68 0.91 0.56
CA MET A 165 2.51 0.85 -0.89
C MET A 165 2.82 2.19 -1.58
N VAL A 166 2.85 3.30 -0.83
CA VAL A 166 3.11 4.65 -1.36
C VAL A 166 4.57 5.03 -1.08
N ALA A 167 5.42 4.98 -2.11
CA ALA A 167 6.87 5.19 -1.98
C ALA A 167 7.27 6.42 -1.14
N ARG A 168 6.62 7.56 -1.36
CA ARG A 168 6.86 8.83 -0.64
C ARG A 168 6.48 8.79 0.84
N ARG A 169 5.64 7.85 1.27
CA ARG A 169 5.10 7.78 2.64
C ARG A 169 5.69 6.63 3.46
N ARG A 170 6.65 5.85 2.93
CA ARG A 170 7.15 4.64 3.60
C ARG A 170 7.80 4.87 4.96
N ALA A 171 8.55 5.96 5.12
CA ALA A 171 9.11 6.33 6.41
C ALA A 171 8.01 6.54 7.46
N PHE A 172 6.97 7.31 7.11
CA PHE A 172 5.80 7.53 7.96
C PHE A 172 5.01 6.24 8.19
N ALA A 173 4.91 5.37 7.18
CA ALA A 173 4.28 4.06 7.31
C ALA A 173 4.95 3.20 8.39
N GLY A 174 6.29 3.20 8.47
CA GLY A 174 7.03 2.51 9.52
C GLY A 174 6.69 3.03 10.92
N LEU A 175 6.52 4.34 11.10
CA LEU A 175 6.10 4.93 12.39
C LEU A 175 4.68 4.46 12.78
N VAL A 176 3.75 4.52 11.85
CA VAL A 176 2.36 4.06 12.07
C VAL A 176 2.33 2.57 12.42
N LEU A 177 3.11 1.74 11.71
CA LEU A 177 3.21 0.31 11.96
C LEU A 177 3.90 -0.01 13.28
N ALA A 178 4.85 0.80 13.74
CA ALA A 178 5.45 0.64 15.06
C ALA A 178 4.42 0.84 16.18
N ILE A 179 3.56 1.87 16.06
CA ILE A 179 2.46 2.11 17.01
C ILE A 179 1.46 0.95 16.95
N ALA A 180 1.07 0.53 15.74
CA ALA A 180 0.17 -0.61 15.55
C ALA A 180 0.72 -1.90 16.18
N ALA A 181 2.02 -2.17 15.98
CA ALA A 181 2.70 -3.33 16.54
C ALA A 181 2.70 -3.31 18.07
N TYR A 182 2.98 -2.16 18.68
CA TYR A 182 2.87 -1.99 20.12
C TYR A 182 1.45 -2.33 20.61
N LEU A 183 0.43 -1.73 19.99
CA LEU A 183 -0.96 -1.93 20.43
C LEU A 183 -1.40 -3.39 20.29
N LEU A 184 -1.18 -3.99 19.13
CA LEU A 184 -1.66 -5.34 18.81
C LEU A 184 -0.90 -6.45 19.54
N ILE A 185 0.40 -6.30 19.78
CA ILE A 185 1.14 -7.32 20.54
C ILE A 185 0.85 -7.16 22.03
N ARG A 186 0.91 -5.93 22.56
CA ARG A 186 0.69 -5.68 23.99
C ARG A 186 -0.76 -5.95 24.41
N PHE A 187 -1.71 -5.20 23.85
CA PHE A 187 -3.13 -5.29 24.25
C PHE A 187 -3.80 -6.49 23.62
N GLY A 188 -3.40 -6.90 22.42
CA GLY A 188 -3.93 -8.12 21.82
C GLY A 188 -3.58 -9.38 22.60
N THR A 189 -2.39 -9.46 23.22
CA THR A 189 -2.06 -10.56 24.14
C THR A 189 -2.99 -10.57 25.35
N TYR A 190 -3.28 -9.41 25.94
CA TYR A 190 -4.24 -9.32 27.05
C TYR A 190 -5.66 -9.70 26.61
N ALA A 191 -6.12 -9.23 25.46
CA ALA A 191 -7.41 -9.62 24.89
C ALA A 191 -7.50 -11.14 24.64
N LEU A 192 -6.40 -11.79 24.24
CA LEU A 192 -6.36 -13.23 24.04
C LEU A 192 -6.40 -14.00 25.36
N MET A 193 -5.77 -13.50 26.42
CA MET A 193 -5.91 -14.09 27.76
C MET A 193 -7.38 -14.04 28.23
N GLU A 194 -8.07 -12.93 28.00
CA GLU A 194 -9.47 -12.80 28.42
C GLU A 194 -10.44 -13.66 27.60
N THR A 195 -10.07 -14.05 26.38
CA THR A 195 -10.97 -14.78 25.47
C THR A 195 -10.63 -16.25 25.31
N SER A 196 -9.42 -16.71 25.68
CA SER A 196 -8.90 -18.05 25.37
C SER A 196 -8.42 -18.79 26.61
N VAL A 197 -9.14 -19.85 27.00
CA VAL A 197 -8.77 -20.72 28.11
C VAL A 197 -7.39 -21.35 27.90
N SER A 198 -7.11 -21.86 26.70
CA SER A 198 -5.82 -22.48 26.39
C SER A 198 -4.66 -21.48 26.47
N PHE A 199 -4.88 -20.26 25.97
CA PHE A 199 -3.86 -19.21 26.00
C PHE A 199 -3.60 -18.72 27.43
N THR A 200 -4.66 -18.59 28.23
CA THR A 200 -4.56 -18.24 29.66
C THR A 200 -3.89 -19.33 30.47
N ALA A 201 -4.25 -20.60 30.25
CA ALA A 201 -3.58 -21.72 30.89
C ALA A 201 -2.08 -21.69 30.58
N TYR A 202 -1.72 -21.54 29.30
CA TYR A 202 -0.33 -21.42 28.86
C TYR A 202 0.42 -20.23 29.49
N PHE A 203 -0.21 -19.05 29.58
CA PHE A 203 0.40 -17.88 30.21
C PHE A 203 0.54 -18.02 31.74
N SER A 204 -0.42 -18.67 32.40
CA SER A 204 -0.45 -18.83 33.85
C SER A 204 0.60 -19.81 34.39
N THR A 205 1.01 -20.80 33.59
CA THR A 205 2.01 -21.80 33.99
C THR A 205 3.45 -21.29 33.91
N SER A 206 3.70 -20.20 33.20
CA SER A 206 5.06 -19.66 32.95
C SER A 206 5.08 -18.14 32.94
N THR A 207 4.38 -17.51 33.88
CA THR A 207 4.04 -16.08 33.90
C THR A 207 5.26 -15.17 33.70
N ALA A 208 6.37 -15.39 34.41
CA ALA A 208 7.54 -14.52 34.31
C ALA A 208 8.21 -14.58 32.92
N GLN A 209 8.37 -15.78 32.38
CA GLN A 209 8.98 -16.00 31.06
C GLN A 209 8.07 -15.50 29.94
N MET A 210 6.75 -15.71 30.05
CA MET A 210 5.78 -15.26 29.05
C MET A 210 5.57 -13.75 29.05
N VAL A 211 5.59 -13.10 30.22
CA VAL A 211 5.60 -11.64 30.32
C VAL A 211 6.86 -11.06 29.70
N LEU A 212 8.03 -11.67 29.95
CA LEU A 212 9.28 -11.26 29.31
C LEU A 212 9.22 -11.46 27.80
N LEU A 213 8.77 -12.62 27.32
CA LEU A 213 8.63 -12.92 25.90
C LEU A 213 7.71 -11.92 25.20
N ASN A 214 6.55 -11.59 25.79
CA ASN A 214 5.64 -10.60 25.25
C ASN A 214 6.29 -9.20 25.17
N ARG A 215 7.03 -8.78 26.20
CA ARG A 215 7.75 -7.50 26.20
C ARG A 215 8.85 -7.47 25.14
N VAL A 216 9.63 -8.56 25.02
CA VAL A 216 10.69 -8.69 24.01
C VAL A 216 10.09 -8.70 22.60
N ALA A 217 9.02 -9.46 22.36
CA ALA A 217 8.33 -9.49 21.07
C ALA A 217 7.76 -8.12 20.70
N THR A 218 7.14 -7.42 21.66
CA THR A 218 6.64 -6.06 21.46
C THR A 218 7.77 -5.11 21.09
N GLY A 219 8.86 -5.12 21.87
CA GLY A 219 10.03 -4.27 21.63
C GLY A 219 10.68 -4.57 20.28
N ALA A 220 10.87 -5.85 19.94
CA ALA A 220 11.45 -6.28 18.68
C ALA A 220 10.60 -5.83 17.48
N ALA A 221 9.27 -5.98 17.53
CA ALA A 221 8.38 -5.56 16.45
C ALA A 221 8.37 -4.02 16.27
N VAL A 222 8.33 -3.27 17.38
CA VAL A 222 8.43 -1.81 17.35
C VAL A 222 9.76 -1.38 16.74
N LEU A 223 10.88 -1.92 17.23
CA LEU A 223 12.22 -1.61 16.73
C LEU A 223 12.39 -1.99 15.27
N PHE A 224 11.79 -3.10 14.83
CA PHE A 224 11.79 -3.51 13.43
C PHE A 224 11.15 -2.44 12.54
N PHE A 225 9.94 -1.98 12.86
CA PHE A 225 9.25 -0.98 12.04
C PHE A 225 9.90 0.42 12.13
N LEU A 226 10.46 0.78 13.30
CA LEU A 226 11.28 2.00 13.42
C LEU A 226 12.56 1.91 12.58
N SER A 227 13.22 0.76 12.54
CA SER A 227 14.40 0.53 11.70
C SER A 227 14.05 0.64 10.21
N MET A 228 12.88 0.13 9.81
CA MET A 228 12.37 0.31 8.45
C MET A 228 12.10 1.78 8.14
N ALA A 229 11.49 2.52 9.08
CA ALA A 229 11.25 3.95 8.93
C ALA A 229 12.57 4.71 8.71
N ALA A 230 13.56 4.44 9.55
CA ALA A 230 14.90 5.04 9.47
C ALA A 230 15.60 4.70 8.14
N TRP A 231 15.49 3.44 7.69
CA TRP A 231 16.07 2.99 6.42
C TRP A 231 15.54 3.77 5.22
N TRP A 232 14.24 4.09 5.20
CA TRP A 232 13.63 4.91 4.13
C TRP A 232 13.89 6.41 4.25
N THR A 233 14.35 6.89 5.41
CA THR A 233 14.77 8.30 5.57
C THR A 233 16.24 8.55 5.24
N ALA A 234 17.06 7.49 5.16
CA ALA A 234 18.48 7.64 4.90
C ALA A 234 18.72 8.29 3.53
N PRO A 235 19.53 9.37 3.44
CA PRO A 235 19.87 9.99 2.17
C PRO A 235 20.51 8.95 1.24
N LYS A 236 20.04 8.84 0.00
CA LYS A 236 20.79 8.11 -1.03
C LYS A 236 22.11 8.85 -1.21
N ALA A 237 23.23 8.19 -0.89
CA ALA A 237 24.54 8.74 -1.19
C ALA A 237 24.58 9.10 -2.68
N VAL A 238 24.78 10.38 -2.97
CA VAL A 238 25.00 10.86 -4.34
C VAL A 238 26.30 10.19 -4.78
N ALA A 239 26.24 9.39 -5.85
CA ALA A 239 27.43 8.82 -6.45
C ALA A 239 28.38 9.99 -6.77
N GLU A 240 29.59 9.95 -6.21
CA GLU A 240 30.61 10.94 -6.53
C GLU A 240 30.80 10.95 -8.07
N PRO A 241 30.83 12.14 -8.70
CA PRO A 241 31.08 12.23 -10.13
C PRO A 241 32.41 11.56 -10.43
N GLU A 242 32.36 10.62 -11.38
CA GLU A 242 33.53 9.93 -11.92
C GLU A 242 34.60 10.98 -12.26
N PRO A 243 35.83 10.87 -11.71
CA PRO A 243 36.87 11.86 -11.98
C PRO A 243 37.11 11.89 -13.49
N ALA A 244 36.88 13.06 -14.09
CA ALA A 244 37.05 13.28 -15.52
C ALA A 244 38.38 12.67 -15.98
N ALA A 245 38.30 11.77 -16.95
CA ALA A 245 39.45 11.15 -17.58
C ALA A 245 40.46 12.26 -17.93
N ARG A 246 41.68 12.15 -17.37
CA ARG A 246 42.79 13.02 -17.73
C ARG A 246 42.95 12.96 -19.25
N PRO A 247 43.02 14.10 -19.96
CA PRO A 247 43.45 14.09 -21.35
C PRO A 247 44.83 13.43 -21.39
N GLU A 248 44.98 12.43 -22.24
CA GLU A 248 46.29 11.87 -22.53
C GLU A 248 47.14 12.98 -23.14
N ASP A 249 48.18 13.38 -22.41
CA ASP A 249 49.23 14.26 -22.92
C ASP A 249 49.93 13.50 -24.05
N GLY A 250 49.61 13.88 -25.29
CA GLY A 250 50.32 13.45 -26.47
C GLY A 250 51.65 14.18 -26.58
N GLU A 251 52.75 13.45 -26.46
CA GLU A 251 54.07 13.79 -26.98
C GLU A 251 54.34 13.03 -28.28
#